data_AF-A0AA95H002-F1
#
_entry.id   AF-A0AA95H002-F1
#
_cell.length_a   1.000
_cell.length_b   1.000
_cell.length_c   1.000
_cell.angle_alpha   90.00
_cell.angle_beta   90.00
_cell.angle_gamma   90.00
#
_symmetry.space_group_name_H-M   'P 1'
#
loop_
_entity.id
_entity.type
_entity.pdbx_description
1 polymer ?
#
loop_
_entity_poly.entity_id
_entity_poly.type
_entity_poly.pdbx_seq_one_letter_code
_entity_poly.pdbx_strand_id
1 'polypeptide(L)'
;MKTTPLKLAVLLLTVTLAHPVISLAGTETGEKARATGVDSTATGQNANASGDHSTATGANSKSSGWLATATGTNADASGFASTATGSNSKASGTRSTANGDYAQASGDNSTAIGSQAKATGKNTVAIGSNSVADRDNTVSVGKKGAERQITNVADGTEDTDGTNVRQVNNAKREAINTANAYTDSRFNQFTTDTSHRINQLDSKIDRVEKQANAGIAGVTAIASIPYSTSENFSFGMGVGHYQNGKAIAAGAQYKIADNANVRVNIAWDNTDNASVGAGLAIGW
;
A
#
# COMPACT_ATOMS: atom_id res chain seq x y z
N MET A 1 42.87 86.23 67.05
CA MET A 1 41.67 85.56 66.49
C MET A 1 42.11 84.94 65.16
N LYS A 2 42.42 83.63 65.08
CA LYS A 2 41.46 82.52 64.77
C LYS A 2 40.44 83.01 63.73
N THR A 3 40.41 82.51 62.50
CA THR A 3 40.06 81.13 62.15
C THR A 3 40.60 80.66 60.78
N THR A 4 40.78 79.33 60.71
CA THR A 4 41.20 78.44 59.62
C THR A 4 40.21 78.38 58.43
N PRO A 5 40.64 77.92 57.24
CA PRO A 5 39.83 77.88 56.03
C PRO A 5 38.98 76.60 55.94
N LEU A 6 37.71 76.72 55.55
CA LEU A 6 36.88 75.57 55.19
C LEU A 6 36.98 75.28 53.69
N LYS A 7 37.58 74.13 53.34
CA LYS A 7 37.37 73.45 52.07
C LYS A 7 35.89 73.04 51.98
N LEU A 8 35.19 73.41 50.91
CA LEU A 8 33.92 72.78 50.58
C LEU A 8 33.97 72.21 49.17
N ALA A 9 33.54 70.95 49.10
CA ALA A 9 33.75 70.00 48.03
C ALA A 9 33.09 70.41 46.71
N VAL A 10 33.77 70.04 45.62
CA VAL A 10 33.22 69.91 44.29
C VAL A 10 32.06 68.91 44.35
N LEU A 11 30.83 69.40 44.21
CA LEU A 11 29.67 68.57 43.89
C LEU A 11 29.41 68.76 42.40
N LEU A 12 29.89 67.83 41.57
CA LEU A 12 29.45 67.70 40.18
C LEU A 12 27.96 67.33 40.21
N LEU A 13 27.11 68.35 40.15
CA LEU A 13 25.69 68.16 39.92
C LEU A 13 25.50 67.95 38.41
N THR A 14 25.79 66.75 37.92
CA THR A 14 25.25 66.34 36.62
C THR A 14 23.76 66.09 36.81
N VAL A 15 22.96 67.14 36.62
CA VAL A 15 21.53 67.01 36.38
C VAL A 15 21.39 66.31 35.05
N THR A 16 21.22 64.98 35.07
CA THR A 16 20.70 64.27 33.91
C THR A 16 19.27 64.75 33.74
N LEU A 17 19.04 65.58 32.72
CA LEU A 17 17.73 66.03 32.32
C LEU A 17 16.82 64.82 32.12
N ALA A 18 15.83 64.68 33.01
CA ALA A 18 14.67 63.86 32.77
C ALA A 18 14.00 64.40 31.49
N HIS A 19 14.03 63.59 30.42
CA HIS A 19 13.28 63.87 29.21
C HIS A 19 11.77 63.84 29.53
N PRO A 20 10.96 64.72 28.91
CA PRO A 20 9.57 64.94 29.28
C PRO A 20 8.73 63.68 29.05
N VAL A 21 7.95 63.31 30.07
CA VAL A 21 7.01 62.19 30.06
C VAL A 21 5.82 62.54 29.17
N ILE A 22 5.88 62.16 27.90
CA ILE A 22 4.68 61.72 27.18
C ILE A 22 4.60 60.22 27.48
N SER A 23 3.78 59.85 28.45
CA SER A 23 3.54 58.46 28.85
C SER A 23 2.87 57.68 27.71
N LEU A 24 3.68 57.11 26.81
CA LEU A 24 3.36 55.86 26.11
C LEU A 24 4.05 54.76 26.93
N ALA A 25 3.28 53.93 27.62
CA ALA A 25 3.69 53.06 28.73
C ALA A 25 4.62 51.89 28.33
N GLY A 26 5.79 52.20 27.77
CA GLY A 26 6.84 51.23 27.46
C GLY A 26 7.82 51.04 28.64
N THR A 27 8.26 49.80 28.91
CA THR A 27 9.39 49.53 29.82
C THR A 27 10.68 49.44 29.02
N GLU A 28 11.70 50.22 29.35
CA GLU A 28 13.02 50.19 28.69
C GLU A 28 14.14 49.87 29.69
N THR A 29 15.00 48.90 29.39
CA THR A 29 16.16 48.55 30.22
C THR A 29 17.33 48.13 29.36
N GLY A 30 18.38 48.94 29.28
CA GLY A 30 19.59 48.68 28.49
C GLY A 30 20.00 49.88 27.63
N GLU A 31 21.29 49.96 27.26
CA GLU A 31 21.77 51.05 26.40
C GLU A 31 21.03 51.01 25.04
N LYS A 32 20.39 52.13 24.66
CA LYS A 32 19.61 52.26 23.41
C LYS A 32 18.44 51.25 23.29
N ALA A 33 17.95 50.70 24.39
CA ALA A 33 16.65 50.03 24.39
C ALA A 33 15.55 51.02 23.99
N ARG A 34 14.56 50.56 23.21
CA ARG A 34 13.45 51.38 22.68
C ARG A 34 12.14 50.61 22.77
N ALA A 35 11.20 51.10 23.56
CA ALA A 35 9.86 50.55 23.72
C ALA A 35 8.86 51.60 23.20
N THR A 36 8.71 51.69 21.87
CA THR A 36 7.91 52.75 21.22
C THR A 36 6.44 52.38 21.00
N GLY A 37 6.08 51.11 21.15
CA GLY A 37 4.68 50.68 21.12
C GLY A 37 3.98 50.96 22.46
N VAL A 38 2.65 51.12 22.43
CA VAL A 38 1.85 51.21 23.67
C VAL A 38 2.00 49.93 24.48
N ASP A 39 2.19 50.01 25.80
CA ASP A 39 2.35 48.86 26.70
C ASP A 39 3.47 47.88 26.27
N SER A 40 4.51 48.39 25.61
CA SER A 40 5.63 47.57 25.13
C SER A 40 6.74 47.39 26.17
N THR A 41 7.61 46.41 26.00
CA THR A 41 8.76 46.18 26.88
C THR A 41 10.01 45.88 26.07
N ALA A 42 11.08 46.66 26.23
CA ALA A 42 12.37 46.46 25.59
C ALA A 42 13.48 46.33 26.66
N THR A 43 14.03 45.12 26.81
CA THR A 43 15.11 44.83 27.76
C THR A 43 16.34 44.26 27.04
N GLY A 44 17.41 45.02 26.97
CA GLY A 44 18.68 44.64 26.32
C GLY A 44 19.31 45.80 25.56
N GLN A 45 20.62 45.73 25.35
CA GLN A 45 21.33 46.71 24.52
C GLN A 45 20.73 46.72 23.11
N ASN A 46 20.33 47.88 22.58
CA ASN A 46 19.63 48.03 21.29
C ASN A 46 18.31 47.20 21.14
N ALA A 47 17.70 46.70 22.22
CA ALA A 47 16.42 46.01 22.11
C ALA A 47 15.33 46.99 21.61
N ASN A 48 14.48 46.55 20.68
CA ASN A 48 13.47 47.40 20.05
C ASN A 48 12.08 46.72 20.05
N ALA A 49 11.21 47.17 20.94
CA ALA A 49 9.80 46.78 21.01
C ALA A 49 8.95 47.92 20.41
N SER A 50 8.64 47.83 19.11
CA SER A 50 7.94 48.90 18.38
C SER A 50 6.48 48.58 18.06
N GLY A 51 6.03 47.34 18.26
CA GLY A 51 4.60 47.00 18.17
C GLY A 51 3.89 47.29 19.48
N ASP A 52 2.59 47.63 19.46
CA ASP A 52 1.85 47.76 20.71
C ASP A 52 1.73 46.40 21.39
N HIS A 53 1.81 46.41 22.73
CA HIS A 53 1.82 45.26 23.61
C HIS A 53 2.95 44.26 23.28
N SER A 54 4.01 44.73 22.62
CA SER A 54 5.12 43.87 22.20
C SER A 54 6.22 43.80 23.26
N THR A 55 6.91 42.66 23.34
CA THR A 55 8.05 42.46 24.25
C THR A 55 9.30 42.09 23.45
N ALA A 56 10.41 42.78 23.65
CA ALA A 56 11.73 42.50 23.08
C ALA A 56 12.75 42.37 24.22
N THR A 57 13.26 41.15 24.47
CA THR A 57 14.22 40.85 25.54
C THR A 57 15.47 40.20 24.95
N GLY A 58 16.62 40.85 25.06
CA GLY A 58 17.90 40.40 24.49
C GLY A 58 18.58 41.50 23.68
N ALA A 59 19.91 41.44 23.56
CA ALA A 59 20.66 42.44 22.80
C ALA A 59 20.25 42.41 21.31
N ASN A 60 19.94 43.57 20.74
CA ASN A 60 19.43 43.74 19.38
C ASN A 60 18.16 42.92 19.07
N SER A 61 17.42 42.47 20.09
CA SER A 61 16.11 41.85 19.88
C SER A 61 15.13 42.86 19.29
N LYS A 62 14.25 42.41 18.40
CA LYS A 62 13.27 43.25 17.71
C LYS A 62 11.89 42.61 17.77
N SER A 63 10.96 43.30 18.40
CA SER A 63 9.55 42.94 18.41
C SER A 63 8.75 44.06 17.78
N SER A 64 8.36 43.90 16.50
CA SER A 64 7.69 44.95 15.74
C SER A 64 6.24 44.64 15.38
N GLY A 65 5.80 43.39 15.58
CA GLY A 65 4.39 43.04 15.43
C GLY A 65 3.57 43.47 16.65
N TRP A 66 2.29 43.79 16.44
CA TRP A 66 1.31 43.96 17.53
C TRP A 66 1.21 42.66 18.33
N LEU A 67 1.25 42.71 19.66
CA LEU A 67 1.33 41.54 20.56
C LEU A 67 2.53 40.60 20.33
N ALA A 68 3.57 41.03 19.62
CA ALA A 68 4.70 40.15 19.33
C ALA A 68 5.66 40.01 20.53
N THR A 69 6.33 38.86 20.64
CA THR A 69 7.34 38.61 21.66
C THR A 69 8.64 38.12 21.03
N ALA A 70 9.74 38.85 21.20
CA ALA A 70 11.07 38.48 20.76
C ALA A 70 11.98 38.30 21.99
N THR A 71 12.46 37.10 22.28
CA THR A 71 13.34 36.79 23.40
C THR A 71 14.60 36.07 22.93
N GLY A 72 15.75 36.74 23.03
CA GLY A 72 17.06 36.24 22.61
C GLY A 72 17.85 37.31 21.86
N THR A 73 19.19 37.17 21.85
CA THR A 73 20.05 38.08 21.07
C THR A 73 19.70 37.99 19.59
N ASN A 74 19.42 39.13 18.95
CA ASN A 74 18.95 39.24 17.56
C ASN A 74 17.62 38.50 17.24
N ALA A 75 16.80 38.14 18.23
CA ALA A 75 15.47 37.58 17.95
C ALA A 75 14.59 38.62 17.23
N ASP A 76 13.84 38.22 16.20
CA ASP A 76 12.99 39.08 15.36
C ASP A 76 11.55 38.52 15.32
N ALA A 77 10.65 39.15 16.06
CA ALA A 77 9.21 38.88 16.01
C ALA A 77 8.50 40.03 15.30
N SER A 78 8.31 39.88 13.99
CA SER A 78 7.76 40.93 13.11
C SER A 78 6.33 40.67 12.66
N GLY A 79 5.82 39.44 12.79
CA GLY A 79 4.43 39.11 12.51
C GLY A 79 3.48 39.58 13.61
N PHE A 80 2.23 39.88 13.26
CA PHE A 80 1.16 40.12 14.25
C PHE A 80 1.02 38.91 15.19
N ALA A 81 1.02 39.13 16.50
CA ALA A 81 0.97 38.10 17.54
C ALA A 81 2.01 36.98 17.36
N SER A 82 3.19 37.31 16.84
CA SER A 82 4.28 36.35 16.62
C SER A 82 5.16 36.19 17.86
N THR A 83 5.80 35.02 18.01
CA THR A 83 6.74 34.75 19.10
C THR A 83 8.05 34.21 18.54
N ALA A 84 9.17 34.88 18.78
CA ALA A 84 10.51 34.45 18.44
C ALA A 84 11.33 34.27 19.73
N THR A 85 11.66 33.04 20.09
CA THR A 85 12.46 32.70 21.28
C THR A 85 13.71 31.94 20.86
N GLY A 86 14.89 32.44 21.25
CA GLY A 86 16.19 31.91 20.86
C GLY A 86 17.03 32.94 20.11
N SER A 87 18.36 32.81 20.15
CA SER A 87 19.23 33.73 19.43
C SER A 87 19.00 33.64 17.92
N ASN A 88 18.92 34.79 17.24
CA ASN A 88 18.66 34.87 15.79
C ASN A 88 17.36 34.16 15.34
N SER A 89 16.44 33.85 16.27
CA SER A 89 15.13 33.30 15.93
C SER A 89 14.31 34.35 15.19
N LYS A 90 13.49 33.92 14.23
CA LYS A 90 12.68 34.83 13.40
C LYS A 90 11.26 34.32 13.21
N ALA A 91 10.30 35.05 13.75
CA ALA A 91 8.88 34.81 13.59
C ALA A 91 8.25 35.97 12.80
N SER A 92 8.14 35.80 11.47
CA SER A 92 7.66 36.86 10.56
C SER A 92 6.25 36.63 10.03
N GLY A 93 5.70 35.41 10.18
CA GLY A 93 4.32 35.13 9.83
C GLY A 93 3.33 35.63 10.89
N THR A 94 2.09 35.91 10.50
CA THR A 94 1.02 36.23 11.45
C THR A 94 0.77 35.05 12.37
N ARG A 95 0.69 35.24 13.70
CA ARG A 95 0.54 34.20 14.72
C ARG A 95 1.61 33.09 14.62
N SER A 96 2.80 33.40 14.12
CA SER A 96 3.87 32.44 13.97
C SER A 96 4.69 32.29 15.26
N THR A 97 5.26 31.10 15.50
CA THR A 97 6.14 30.82 16.64
C THR A 97 7.46 30.22 16.16
N ALA A 98 8.58 30.87 16.44
CA ALA A 98 9.92 30.34 16.21
C ALA A 98 10.62 30.14 17.56
N ASN A 99 10.88 28.89 17.94
CA ASN A 99 11.50 28.53 19.22
C ASN A 99 12.79 27.71 18.98
N GLY A 100 13.94 28.35 19.12
CA GLY A 100 15.26 27.77 18.94
C GLY A 100 16.25 28.74 18.28
N ASP A 101 17.55 28.49 18.45
CA ASP A 101 18.62 29.26 17.80
C ASP A 101 18.49 29.17 16.26
N TYR A 102 18.39 30.31 15.57
CA TYR A 102 18.07 30.41 14.13
C TYR A 102 16.77 29.73 13.68
N ALA A 103 15.82 29.44 14.58
CA ALA A 103 14.51 28.96 14.18
C ALA A 103 13.77 30.03 13.35
N GLN A 104 13.08 29.62 12.28
CA GLN A 104 12.39 30.51 11.37
C GLN A 104 10.94 30.06 11.14
N ALA A 105 9.98 30.88 11.56
CA ALA A 105 8.56 30.68 11.30
C ALA A 105 8.06 31.84 10.43
N SER A 106 8.04 31.63 9.11
CA SER A 106 7.69 32.67 8.13
C SER A 106 6.31 32.50 7.52
N GLY A 107 5.69 31.33 7.65
CA GLY A 107 4.30 31.12 7.25
C GLY A 107 3.30 31.67 8.29
N ASP A 108 2.12 32.08 7.86
CA ASP A 108 1.05 32.45 8.78
C ASP A 108 0.58 31.22 9.58
N ASN A 109 0.35 31.38 10.88
CA ASN A 109 0.03 30.32 11.84
C ASN A 109 1.08 29.18 11.86
N SER A 110 2.33 29.46 11.48
CA SER A 110 3.40 28.47 11.45
C SER A 110 4.13 28.36 12.78
N THR A 111 4.64 27.17 13.10
CA THR A 111 5.40 26.90 14.32
C THR A 111 6.71 26.17 13.97
N ALA A 112 7.85 26.75 14.31
CA ALA A 112 9.17 26.14 14.15
C ALA A 112 9.78 25.89 15.54
N ILE A 113 10.04 24.62 15.88
CA ILE A 113 10.59 24.22 17.18
C ILE A 113 11.89 23.45 16.95
N GLY A 114 13.01 24.01 17.42
CA GLY A 114 14.36 23.45 17.28
C GLY A 114 15.32 24.40 16.57
N SER A 115 16.61 24.22 16.82
CA SER A 115 17.63 25.06 16.18
C SER A 115 17.60 24.90 14.66
N GLN A 116 17.59 26.02 13.94
CA GLN A 116 17.51 26.06 12.47
C GLN A 116 16.25 25.38 11.88
N ALA A 117 15.21 25.12 12.68
CA ALA A 117 13.93 24.64 12.17
C ALA A 117 13.26 25.73 11.32
N LYS A 118 12.65 25.36 10.19
CA LYS A 118 12.03 26.28 9.23
C LYS A 118 10.59 25.88 8.94
N ALA A 119 9.63 26.66 9.41
CA ALA A 119 8.22 26.54 9.09
C ALA A 119 7.83 27.66 8.13
N THR A 120 7.81 27.35 6.83
CA THR A 120 7.64 28.34 5.75
C THR A 120 6.27 28.27 5.07
N GLY A 121 5.60 27.11 5.12
CA GLY A 121 4.20 26.98 4.69
C GLY A 121 3.22 27.57 5.72
N LYS A 122 2.01 27.91 5.29
CA LYS A 122 0.92 28.37 6.16
C LYS A 122 0.36 27.22 6.99
N ASN A 123 0.02 27.51 8.25
CA ASN A 123 -0.55 26.53 9.18
C ASN A 123 0.32 25.27 9.29
N THR A 124 1.63 25.44 9.47
CA THR A 124 2.61 24.33 9.50
C THR A 124 3.30 24.21 10.85
N VAL A 125 3.84 23.03 11.12
CA VAL A 125 4.72 22.79 12.27
C VAL A 125 6.01 22.11 11.81
N ALA A 126 7.17 22.72 12.02
CA ALA A 126 8.48 22.09 11.87
C ALA A 126 9.02 21.70 13.25
N ILE A 127 9.20 20.40 13.52
CA ILE A 127 9.62 19.87 14.83
C ILE A 127 11.00 19.24 14.72
N GLY A 128 11.93 19.71 15.55
CA GLY A 128 13.31 19.23 15.63
C GLY A 128 14.30 20.11 14.89
N SER A 129 15.57 20.06 15.30
CA SER A 129 16.63 20.88 14.71
C SER A 129 16.74 20.61 13.20
N ASN A 130 16.93 21.64 12.38
CA ASN A 130 17.02 21.53 10.92
C ASN A 130 15.77 20.99 10.19
N SER A 131 14.63 20.82 10.86
CA SER A 131 13.39 20.40 10.19
C SER A 131 12.86 21.48 9.26
N VAL A 132 12.21 21.09 8.16
CA VAL A 132 11.62 21.99 7.17
C VAL A 132 10.17 21.60 6.92
N ALA A 133 9.25 22.51 7.18
CA ALA A 133 7.84 22.41 6.81
C ALA A 133 7.51 23.50 5.77
N ASP A 134 7.48 23.12 4.50
CA ASP A 134 7.32 24.00 3.33
C ASP A 134 6.01 23.77 2.56
N ARG A 135 5.14 22.90 3.08
CA ARG A 135 3.81 22.61 2.54
C ARG A 135 2.75 23.04 3.53
N ASP A 136 1.77 23.82 3.07
CA ASP A 136 0.66 24.28 3.91
C ASP A 136 -0.08 23.12 4.60
N ASN A 137 -0.53 23.34 5.84
CA ASN A 137 -1.28 22.36 6.64
C ASN A 137 -0.52 21.05 6.93
N THR A 138 0.78 21.12 7.24
CA THR A 138 1.60 19.93 7.52
C THR A 138 2.40 20.04 8.81
N VAL A 139 2.70 18.88 9.40
CA VAL A 139 3.73 18.71 10.43
C VAL A 139 4.93 18.00 9.80
N SER A 140 6.10 18.62 9.85
CA SER A 140 7.36 18.02 9.41
C SER A 140 8.27 17.74 10.59
N VAL A 141 8.71 16.49 10.72
CA VAL A 141 9.67 16.04 11.75
C VAL A 141 11.09 15.94 11.21
N GLY A 142 11.38 16.47 10.02
CA GLY A 142 12.69 16.35 9.37
C GLY A 142 12.80 17.22 8.12
N LYS A 143 13.64 16.81 7.18
CA LYS A 143 13.71 17.39 5.83
C LYS A 143 14.09 16.30 4.84
N LYS A 144 13.94 16.58 3.54
CA LYS A 144 14.33 15.65 2.47
C LYS A 144 15.78 15.18 2.66
N GLY A 145 15.99 13.86 2.72
CA GLY A 145 17.29 13.23 2.94
C GLY A 145 17.80 13.26 4.39
N ALA A 146 17.02 13.78 5.32
CA ALA A 146 17.27 13.75 6.75
C ALA A 146 15.94 13.53 7.50
N GLU A 147 15.24 12.47 7.11
CA GLU A 147 14.01 11.99 7.73
C GLU A 147 14.29 11.48 9.15
N ARG A 148 13.26 11.51 10.00
CA ARG A 148 13.32 10.96 11.36
C ARG A 148 12.33 9.83 11.52
N GLN A 149 12.70 8.84 12.33
CA GLN A 149 11.74 7.86 12.82
C GLN A 149 10.87 8.49 13.91
N ILE A 150 9.57 8.17 13.88
CA ILE A 150 8.64 8.48 14.96
C ILE A 150 8.42 7.17 15.73
N THR A 151 8.85 7.11 16.98
CA THR A 151 8.85 5.88 17.80
C THR A 151 7.82 5.95 18.91
N ASN A 152 7.46 4.79 19.49
CA ASN A 152 6.45 4.67 20.55
C ASN A 152 5.04 5.11 20.12
N VAL A 153 4.69 4.83 18.86
CA VAL A 153 3.37 5.11 18.29
C VAL A 153 2.44 3.94 18.63
N ALA A 154 1.36 4.22 19.37
CA ALA A 154 0.30 3.25 19.65
C ALA A 154 -0.44 2.83 18.36
N ASP A 155 -1.35 1.86 18.44
CA ASP A 155 -2.19 1.55 17.28
C ASP A 155 -3.16 2.70 17.03
N GLY A 156 -3.30 3.10 15.77
CA GLY A 156 -4.38 4.00 15.36
C GLY A 156 -5.73 3.30 15.48
N THR A 157 -6.73 4.00 15.98
CA THR A 157 -8.09 3.51 16.21
C THR A 157 -9.15 4.23 15.38
N GLU A 158 -8.84 5.43 14.89
CA GLU A 158 -9.69 6.24 14.02
C GLU A 158 -9.12 6.35 12.60
N ASP A 159 -9.95 6.72 11.62
CA ASP A 159 -9.57 6.79 10.20
C ASP A 159 -8.42 7.75 9.89
N THR A 160 -8.22 8.76 10.75
CA THR A 160 -7.18 9.79 10.59
C THR A 160 -5.96 9.59 11.48
N ASP A 161 -5.87 8.47 12.18
CA ASP A 161 -4.71 8.16 13.02
C ASP A 161 -3.52 7.68 12.19
N GLY A 162 -2.31 7.98 12.66
CA GLY A 162 -1.10 7.39 12.10
C GLY A 162 -1.04 5.88 12.39
N THR A 163 -0.67 5.08 11.39
CA THR A 163 -0.48 3.63 11.55
C THR A 163 0.96 3.31 11.94
N ASN A 164 1.15 2.34 12.84
CA ASN A 164 2.47 1.83 13.18
C ASN A 164 2.84 0.59 12.35
N VAL A 165 4.11 0.18 12.42
CA VAL A 165 4.66 -0.95 11.65
C VAL A 165 3.97 -2.29 11.98
N ARG A 166 3.44 -2.46 13.21
CA ARG A 166 2.74 -3.68 13.61
C ARG A 166 1.38 -3.79 12.90
N GLN A 167 0.60 -2.71 12.81
CA GLN A 167 -0.67 -2.71 12.07
C GLN A 167 -0.44 -3.05 10.59
N VAL A 168 0.56 -2.44 9.95
CA VAL A 168 0.92 -2.72 8.55
C VAL A 168 1.32 -4.19 8.35
N ASN A 169 2.16 -4.74 9.26
CA ASN A 169 2.55 -6.14 9.17
C ASN A 169 1.39 -7.11 9.41
N ASN A 170 0.42 -6.74 10.24
CA ASN A 170 -0.79 -7.53 10.45
C ASN A 170 -1.69 -7.53 9.21
N ALA A 171 -1.98 -6.36 8.64
CA ALA A 171 -2.74 -6.24 7.40
C ALA A 171 -2.06 -6.99 6.24
N LYS A 172 -0.73 -6.90 6.13
CA LYS A 172 0.04 -7.66 5.13
C LYS A 172 -0.14 -9.16 5.28
N ARG A 173 -0.08 -9.68 6.52
CA ARG A 173 -0.26 -11.12 6.79
C ARG A 173 -1.67 -11.57 6.45
N GLU A 174 -2.68 -10.78 6.81
CA GLU A 174 -4.08 -11.06 6.48
C GLU A 174 -4.32 -11.07 4.96
N ALA A 175 -3.75 -10.11 4.23
CA ALA A 175 -3.84 -10.05 2.77
C ALA A 175 -3.21 -11.29 2.12
N ILE A 176 -2.02 -11.70 2.57
CA ILE A 176 -1.34 -12.91 2.06
C ILE A 176 -2.15 -14.16 2.37
N ASN A 177 -2.66 -14.30 3.60
CA ASN A 177 -3.47 -15.46 3.98
C ASN A 177 -4.74 -15.57 3.13
N THR A 178 -5.41 -14.44 2.89
CA THR A 178 -6.59 -14.39 2.02
C THR A 178 -6.26 -14.76 0.58
N ALA A 179 -5.14 -14.28 0.03
CA ALA A 179 -4.70 -14.61 -1.33
C ALA A 179 -4.33 -16.10 -1.48
N ASN A 180 -3.65 -16.67 -0.48
CA ASN A 180 -3.31 -18.08 -0.46
C ASN A 180 -4.58 -18.93 -0.38
N ALA A 181 -5.50 -18.62 0.54
CA ALA A 181 -6.78 -19.33 0.67
C ALA A 181 -7.60 -19.29 -0.63
N TYR A 182 -7.61 -18.15 -1.32
CA TYR A 182 -8.25 -18.03 -2.63
C TYR A 182 -7.60 -18.95 -3.67
N THR A 183 -6.27 -18.93 -3.76
CA THR A 183 -5.50 -19.72 -4.73
C THR A 183 -5.65 -21.21 -4.48
N ASP A 184 -5.56 -21.64 -3.22
CA ASP A 184 -5.74 -23.03 -2.81
C ASP A 184 -7.15 -23.53 -3.13
N SER A 185 -8.18 -22.71 -2.88
CA SER A 185 -9.56 -23.03 -3.25
C SER A 185 -9.70 -23.26 -4.77
N ARG A 186 -9.15 -22.35 -5.58
CA ARG A 186 -9.20 -22.46 -7.04
C ARG A 186 -8.41 -23.66 -7.56
N PHE A 187 -7.24 -23.94 -6.98
CA PHE A 187 -6.40 -25.07 -7.37
C PHE A 187 -7.05 -26.40 -7.03
N ASN A 188 -7.66 -26.51 -5.85
CA ASN A 188 -8.40 -27.70 -5.44
C ASN A 188 -9.63 -27.94 -6.32
N GLN A 189 -10.34 -26.87 -6.68
CA GLN A 189 -11.47 -26.95 -7.63
C GLN A 189 -11.01 -27.46 -9.00
N PHE A 190 -9.91 -26.92 -9.53
CA PHE A 190 -9.33 -27.34 -10.81
C PHE A 190 -8.87 -28.81 -10.77
N THR A 191 -8.20 -29.22 -9.70
CA THR A 191 -7.74 -30.60 -9.50
C THR A 191 -8.92 -31.57 -9.45
N THR A 192 -10.01 -31.18 -8.77
CA THR A 192 -11.25 -31.96 -8.70
C THR A 192 -11.91 -32.09 -10.07
N ASP A 193 -12.08 -31.00 -10.81
CA ASP A 193 -12.67 -31.01 -12.16
C ASP A 193 -11.83 -31.85 -13.13
N THR A 194 -10.51 -31.70 -13.09
CA THR A 194 -9.59 -32.49 -13.92
C THR A 194 -9.67 -33.97 -13.60
N SER A 195 -9.73 -34.33 -12.31
CA SER A 195 -9.88 -35.73 -11.88
C SER A 195 -11.21 -36.33 -12.36
N HIS A 196 -12.30 -35.57 -12.28
CA HIS A 196 -13.59 -36.01 -12.83
C HIS A 196 -13.51 -36.25 -14.34
N ARG A 197 -12.87 -35.34 -15.08
CA ARG A 197 -12.68 -35.49 -16.53
C ARG A 197 -11.81 -36.69 -16.89
N ILE A 198 -10.75 -36.96 -16.14
CA ILE A 198 -9.89 -38.14 -16.33
C ILE A 198 -10.69 -39.42 -16.06
N ASN A 199 -11.40 -39.51 -14.93
CA ASN A 199 -12.23 -40.68 -14.62
C ASN A 199 -13.33 -40.92 -15.68
N GLN A 200 -13.89 -39.85 -16.24
CA GLN A 200 -14.83 -39.92 -17.36
C GLN A 200 -14.17 -40.41 -18.66
N LEU A 201 -12.91 -40.03 -18.90
CA LEU A 201 -12.13 -40.50 -20.04
C LEU A 201 -11.76 -41.98 -19.88
N ASP A 202 -11.28 -42.40 -18.71
CA ASP A 202 -10.97 -43.81 -18.41
C ASP A 202 -12.20 -44.69 -18.64
N SER A 203 -13.36 -44.27 -18.11
CA SER A 203 -14.63 -44.98 -18.34
C SER A 203 -15.05 -45.04 -19.81
N LYS A 204 -14.72 -44.02 -20.61
CA LYS A 204 -14.98 -44.03 -22.07
C LYS A 204 -14.03 -44.98 -22.78
N ILE A 205 -12.75 -44.99 -22.38
CA ILE A 205 -11.72 -45.88 -22.93
C ILE A 205 -12.09 -47.33 -22.64
N ASP A 206 -12.47 -47.68 -21.41
CA ASP A 206 -12.90 -49.03 -21.04
C ASP A 206 -14.08 -49.51 -21.89
N ARG A 207 -15.05 -48.62 -22.15
CA ARG A 207 -16.19 -48.94 -23.02
C ARG A 207 -15.76 -49.17 -24.46
N VAL A 208 -14.87 -48.33 -24.99
CA VAL A 208 -14.33 -48.49 -26.35
C VAL A 208 -13.53 -49.79 -26.47
N GLU A 209 -12.70 -50.11 -25.47
CA GLU A 209 -11.96 -51.38 -25.44
C GLU A 209 -12.91 -52.58 -25.43
N LYS A 210 -13.92 -52.57 -24.55
CA LYS A 210 -14.91 -53.65 -24.48
C LYS A 210 -15.68 -53.80 -25.79
N GLN A 211 -16.13 -52.70 -26.40
CA GLN A 211 -16.83 -52.71 -27.69
C GLN A 211 -15.93 -53.22 -28.82
N ALA A 212 -14.65 -52.83 -28.84
CA ALA A 212 -13.69 -53.33 -29.83
C ALA A 212 -13.44 -54.83 -29.68
N ASN A 213 -13.19 -55.30 -28.45
CA ASN A 213 -12.99 -56.72 -28.17
C ASN A 213 -14.23 -57.56 -28.51
N ALA A 214 -15.42 -57.05 -28.19
CA ALA A 214 -16.70 -57.67 -28.54
C ALA A 214 -16.91 -57.74 -30.05
N GLY A 215 -16.57 -56.68 -30.80
CA GLY A 215 -16.58 -56.68 -32.26
C GLY A 215 -15.62 -57.71 -32.87
N ILE A 216 -14.40 -57.83 -32.34
CA ILE A 216 -13.42 -58.87 -32.77
C ILE A 216 -13.97 -60.27 -32.48
N ALA A 217 -14.59 -60.48 -31.32
CA ALA A 217 -15.27 -61.73 -31.01
C ALA A 217 -16.41 -62.00 -32.00
N GLY A 218 -17.16 -60.98 -32.43
CA GLY A 218 -18.18 -61.08 -33.48
C GLY A 218 -17.62 -61.61 -34.79
N VAL A 219 -16.52 -61.02 -35.28
CA VAL A 219 -15.85 -61.49 -36.49
C VAL A 219 -15.28 -62.90 -36.32
N THR A 220 -14.74 -63.22 -35.14
CA THR A 220 -14.24 -64.58 -34.82
C THR A 220 -15.38 -65.61 -34.83
N ALA A 221 -16.55 -65.24 -34.33
CA ALA A 221 -17.75 -66.07 -34.36
C ALA A 221 -18.23 -66.31 -35.80
N ILE A 222 -18.20 -65.28 -36.65
CA ILE A 222 -18.55 -65.42 -38.08
C ILE A 222 -17.55 -66.34 -38.80
N ALA A 223 -16.25 -66.17 -38.53
CA ALA A 223 -15.19 -66.95 -39.16
C ALA A 223 -15.23 -68.45 -38.79
N SER A 224 -15.80 -68.80 -37.64
CA SER A 224 -15.90 -70.19 -37.17
C SER A 224 -17.14 -70.94 -37.68
N ILE A 225 -18.01 -70.30 -38.49
CA ILE A 225 -19.21 -70.94 -39.03
C ILE A 225 -18.83 -71.98 -40.10
N PRO A 226 -19.19 -73.26 -39.92
CA PRO A 226 -18.97 -74.28 -40.95
C PRO A 226 -20.02 -74.18 -42.07
N TYR A 227 -19.60 -74.37 -43.32
CA TYR A 227 -20.48 -74.45 -44.48
C TYR A 227 -20.20 -75.72 -45.29
N SER A 228 -21.25 -76.40 -45.73
CA SER A 228 -21.12 -77.54 -46.64
C SER A 228 -21.03 -77.08 -48.09
N THR A 229 -20.13 -77.68 -48.86
CA THR A 229 -19.95 -77.42 -50.29
C THR A 229 -20.71 -78.41 -51.19
N SER A 230 -21.25 -79.49 -50.62
CA SER A 230 -22.01 -80.51 -51.37
C SER A 230 -23.47 -80.10 -51.61
N GLU A 231 -24.03 -79.28 -50.72
CA GLU A 231 -25.43 -78.87 -50.76
C GLU A 231 -25.60 -77.48 -51.38
N ASN A 232 -26.73 -77.26 -52.05
CA ASN A 232 -27.08 -75.95 -52.64
C ASN A 232 -27.35 -74.88 -51.58
N PHE A 233 -27.74 -75.29 -50.37
CA PHE A 233 -28.00 -74.42 -49.24
C PHE A 233 -27.31 -74.99 -48.00
N SER A 234 -26.65 -74.13 -47.22
CA SER A 234 -26.17 -74.48 -45.88
C SER A 234 -26.37 -73.34 -44.90
N PHE A 235 -26.59 -73.70 -43.65
CA PHE A 235 -26.69 -72.77 -42.53
C PHE A 235 -25.74 -73.26 -41.44
N GLY A 236 -25.16 -72.33 -40.70
CA GLY A 236 -24.30 -72.64 -39.59
C GLY A 236 -24.36 -71.56 -38.51
N MET A 237 -23.84 -71.94 -37.35
CA MET A 237 -23.66 -71.06 -36.21
C MET A 237 -22.21 -71.12 -35.75
N GLY A 238 -21.73 -70.01 -35.22
CA GLY A 238 -20.37 -69.88 -34.71
C GLY A 238 -20.37 -69.12 -33.40
N VAL A 239 -19.34 -69.35 -32.60
CA VAL A 239 -19.09 -68.64 -31.36
C VAL A 239 -17.70 -68.04 -31.40
N GLY A 240 -17.55 -66.87 -30.80
CA GLY A 240 -16.31 -66.12 -30.82
C GLY A 240 -15.98 -65.60 -29.43
N HIS A 241 -14.70 -65.69 -29.10
CA HIS A 241 -14.17 -65.23 -27.83
C HIS A 241 -12.85 -64.52 -28.08
N TYR A 242 -12.72 -63.28 -27.63
CA TYR A 242 -11.49 -62.51 -27.70
C TYR A 242 -11.38 -61.59 -26.48
N GLN A 243 -10.36 -61.81 -25.65
CA GLN A 243 -10.19 -61.08 -24.38
C GLN A 243 -11.48 -61.11 -23.53
N ASN A 244 -12.06 -59.95 -23.22
CA ASN A 244 -13.33 -59.81 -22.50
C ASN A 244 -14.57 -59.74 -23.42
N GLY A 245 -14.36 -59.84 -24.74
CA GLY A 245 -15.40 -59.87 -25.76
C GLY A 245 -15.91 -61.29 -26.03
N LYS A 246 -17.23 -61.43 -26.16
CA LYS A 246 -17.90 -62.68 -26.51
C LYS A 246 -18.97 -62.39 -27.55
N ALA A 247 -19.11 -63.27 -28.53
CA ALA A 247 -20.15 -63.12 -29.54
C ALA A 247 -20.64 -64.47 -30.04
N ILE A 248 -21.87 -64.45 -30.56
CA ILE A 248 -22.47 -65.54 -31.30
C ILE A 248 -22.77 -65.06 -32.71
N ALA A 249 -22.64 -65.94 -33.69
CA ALA A 249 -22.94 -65.64 -35.08
C ALA A 249 -23.79 -66.74 -35.71
N ALA A 250 -24.59 -66.33 -36.68
CA ALA A 250 -25.37 -67.20 -37.53
C ALA A 250 -25.16 -66.77 -38.98
N GLY A 251 -25.11 -67.74 -39.88
CA GLY A 251 -24.86 -67.45 -41.28
C GLY A 251 -25.46 -68.50 -42.21
N ALA A 252 -25.80 -68.05 -43.41
CA ALA A 252 -26.33 -68.90 -44.47
C ALA A 252 -25.48 -68.74 -45.73
N GLN A 253 -25.28 -69.85 -46.44
CA GLN A 253 -24.61 -69.92 -47.73
C GLN A 253 -25.57 -70.50 -48.77
N TYR A 254 -25.56 -69.92 -49.96
CA TYR A 254 -26.28 -70.44 -51.12
C TYR A 254 -25.35 -70.60 -52.32
N LYS A 255 -25.38 -71.77 -52.97
CA LYS A 255 -24.61 -72.09 -54.17
C LYS A 255 -25.40 -71.62 -55.40
N ILE A 256 -24.88 -70.63 -56.11
CA ILE A 256 -25.54 -70.04 -57.29
C ILE A 256 -25.20 -70.82 -58.55
N ALA A 257 -23.95 -71.31 -58.64
CA ALA A 257 -23.47 -72.15 -59.73
C ALA A 257 -22.44 -73.14 -59.18
N ASP A 258 -22.03 -74.14 -59.98
CA ASP A 258 -21.07 -75.15 -59.52
C ASP A 258 -19.75 -74.59 -59.00
N ASN A 259 -19.38 -73.41 -59.49
CA ASN A 259 -18.20 -72.68 -59.11
C ASN A 259 -18.47 -71.37 -58.35
N ALA A 260 -19.72 -71.03 -57.99
CA ALA A 260 -20.05 -69.75 -57.37
C ALA A 260 -20.95 -69.90 -56.13
N ASN A 261 -20.59 -69.26 -55.01
CA ASN A 261 -21.40 -69.22 -53.80
C ASN A 261 -21.50 -67.82 -53.18
N VAL A 262 -22.64 -67.55 -52.53
CA VAL A 262 -22.89 -66.33 -51.73
C VAL A 262 -23.11 -66.70 -50.28
N ARG A 263 -22.59 -65.86 -49.37
CA ARG A 263 -22.74 -65.99 -47.92
C ARG A 263 -23.31 -64.71 -47.31
N VAL A 264 -24.15 -64.87 -46.30
CA VAL A 264 -24.65 -63.79 -45.44
C VAL A 264 -24.50 -64.22 -43.99
N ASN A 265 -23.97 -63.33 -43.16
CA ASN A 265 -23.63 -63.56 -41.77
C ASN A 265 -24.15 -62.43 -40.90
N ILE A 266 -24.60 -62.77 -39.70
CA ILE A 266 -24.94 -61.84 -38.63
C ILE A 266 -24.27 -62.31 -37.34
N ALA A 267 -23.75 -61.39 -36.54
CA ALA A 267 -23.23 -61.67 -35.21
C ALA A 267 -23.79 -60.69 -34.19
N TRP A 268 -24.03 -61.18 -32.98
CA TRP A 268 -24.41 -60.42 -31.80
C TRP A 268 -23.37 -60.61 -30.72
N ASP A 269 -22.92 -59.52 -30.11
CA ASP A 269 -21.88 -59.53 -29.11
C ASP A 269 -22.37 -59.17 -27.70
N ASN A 270 -21.51 -59.36 -26.70
CA ASN A 270 -21.80 -59.10 -25.28
C ASN A 270 -21.74 -57.60 -24.91
N THR A 271 -21.75 -56.71 -25.89
CA THR A 271 -21.99 -55.27 -25.75
C THR A 271 -23.30 -54.83 -26.41
N ASP A 272 -24.19 -55.79 -26.72
CA ASP A 272 -25.49 -55.60 -27.36
C ASP A 272 -25.40 -54.99 -28.78
N ASN A 273 -24.22 -55.07 -29.40
CA ASN A 273 -24.04 -54.67 -30.79
C ASN A 273 -24.29 -55.86 -31.72
N ALA A 274 -24.81 -55.54 -32.90
CA ALA A 274 -24.97 -56.49 -33.99
C ALA A 274 -24.09 -56.08 -35.18
N SER A 275 -23.43 -57.04 -35.81
CA SER A 275 -22.67 -56.85 -37.05
C SER A 275 -23.21 -57.76 -38.14
N VAL A 276 -23.20 -57.28 -39.38
CA VAL A 276 -23.71 -58.01 -40.55
C VAL A 276 -22.65 -57.97 -41.65
N GLY A 277 -22.46 -59.09 -42.34
CA GLY A 277 -21.54 -59.18 -43.48
C GLY A 277 -22.08 -60.11 -44.56
N ALA A 278 -21.72 -59.84 -45.81
CA ALA A 278 -22.03 -60.71 -46.94
C ALA A 278 -20.81 -60.85 -47.86
N GLY A 279 -20.71 -61.96 -48.59
CA GLY A 279 -19.60 -62.24 -49.49
C GLY A 279 -19.98 -63.15 -50.66
N LEU A 280 -19.21 -63.09 -51.74
CA LEU A 280 -19.34 -63.90 -52.95
C LEU A 280 -17.99 -64.56 -53.22
N ALA A 281 -17.97 -65.85 -53.55
CA ALA A 281 -16.79 -66.55 -54.01
C ALA A 281 -17.06 -67.21 -55.37
N ILE A 282 -16.08 -67.12 -56.28
CA ILE A 282 -16.11 -67.75 -57.61
C ILE A 282 -14.78 -68.50 -57.79
N GLY A 283 -14.83 -69.81 -58.05
CA GLY A 283 -13.69 -70.63 -58.44
C GLY A 283 -13.63 -70.85 -59.96
N TRP A 284 -12.46 -71.17 -60.48
CA TRP A 284 -12.24 -71.56 -61.88
C TRP A 284 -11.20 -72.66 -61.98
#